data_AF-A0AAD9DTQ2-F1
#
_entry.id   AF-A0AAD9DTQ2-F1
#
_cell.length_a   1.000
_cell.length_b   1.000
_cell.length_c   1.000
_cell.angle_alpha   90.00
_cell.angle_beta   90.00
_cell.angle_gamma   90.00
#
_symmetry.space_group_name_H-M   'P 1'
#
loop_
_entity.id
_entity.type
_entity.pdbx_description
1 polymer ?
#
loop_
_entity_poly.entity_id
_entity_poly.type
_entity_poly.pdbx_seq_one_letter_code
_entity_poly.pdbx_strand_id
1 'polypeptide(L)'
;MENPRLPEIFDDVKLSVDPYMFLEPQRVLKKLKDMSVKEQVKDSTLVVRGPYKHIEDIYVNLSRLGRNKKTNGAHEARSSQYHRTSPRPKAARCTPAESAEIDAAVIHYIKEKHAAQLDQITRTGVDLQIGKKHVTFRPLNIEQRIVAQLARERFVTFYQKIATALQARTYSLNTTQRHSLLPMFPELLHSTAQGKHEITLTGNYLDLERFEQYLRSPPKTFPQKQTSHTDKVSRPITSPPALQNKPQDKDEICSICLEPLVNLQVKTLEKCKHTFCKDCLKEAFNIKPVCPMCGVIYGALKGTQPKGGKLQPTVTASHLPGYEKYGTIIIRYYIPSGIQGDEHPSPGEPYEGTSRIAYLPDSPEGRKVLKMLTQAFDQRLTFTIGRSSTTGKCNVVTWNDIHHKTSRDGGQTCYGYPDPDYLNRVQEELKAKGIY
;
A
#
# COMPACT_ATOMS: atom_id res chain seq x y z
N MET A 1 2.17 31.82 13.95
CA MET A 1 1.24 31.09 13.08
C MET A 1 1.71 29.64 13.04
N GLU A 2 1.08 28.79 13.85
CA GLU A 2 1.42 27.37 13.91
C GLU A 2 0.78 26.63 12.72
N ASN A 3 1.57 25.78 12.09
CA ASN A 3 1.14 24.90 11.00
C ASN A 3 0.05 23.94 11.53
N PRO A 4 -1.11 23.78 10.85
CA PRO A 4 -2.13 22.85 11.31
C PRO A 4 -1.57 21.42 11.19
N ARG A 5 -1.34 20.78 12.33
CA ARG A 5 -0.89 19.37 12.38
C ARG A 5 -2.02 18.48 11.89
N LEU A 6 -1.70 17.56 10.99
CA LEU A 6 -2.61 16.49 10.57
C LEU A 6 -3.03 15.66 11.79
N PRO A 7 -4.29 15.18 11.86
CA PRO A 7 -4.76 14.37 12.98
C PRO A 7 -3.94 13.08 13.09
N GLU A 8 -3.46 12.77 14.30
CA GLU A 8 -2.75 11.51 14.57
C GLU A 8 -3.73 10.33 14.44
N ILE A 9 -3.40 9.37 13.58
CA ILE A 9 -4.23 8.21 13.19
C ILE A 9 -4.59 7.29 14.37
N PHE A 10 -3.81 7.37 15.46
CA PHE A 10 -4.02 6.61 16.70
C PHE A 10 -3.82 7.57 17.88
N ASP A 11 -4.90 8.18 18.34
CA ASP A 11 -4.93 9.18 19.40
C ASP A 11 -5.13 8.58 20.82
N ASP A 12 -5.65 7.35 20.91
CA ASP A 12 -5.82 6.59 22.17
C ASP A 12 -5.13 5.22 22.14
N VAL A 13 -3.78 5.22 22.17
CA VAL A 13 -2.96 4.02 22.33
C VAL A 13 -2.72 3.75 23.81
N LYS A 14 -2.79 2.47 24.22
CA LYS A 14 -2.55 2.04 25.61
C LYS A 14 -1.22 1.32 25.75
N LEU A 15 -0.43 1.72 26.75
CA LEU A 15 0.81 1.06 27.15
C LEU A 15 0.69 0.59 28.59
N SER A 16 0.72 -0.73 28.79
CA SER A 16 0.77 -1.36 30.11
C SER A 16 2.23 -1.54 30.54
N VAL A 17 2.57 -1.02 31.71
CA VAL A 17 3.92 -1.08 32.29
C VAL A 17 3.83 -1.68 33.69
N ASP A 18 4.55 -2.78 33.91
CA ASP A 18 4.84 -3.28 35.25
C ASP A 18 6.18 -2.70 35.72
N PRO A 19 6.18 -1.75 36.68
CA PRO A 19 7.41 -1.11 37.15
C PRO A 19 8.37 -2.08 37.85
N TYR A 20 7.86 -3.18 38.42
CA TYR A 20 8.66 -4.13 39.20
C TYR A 20 9.48 -5.09 38.33
N MET A 21 9.23 -5.08 37.00
CA MET A 21 10.06 -5.80 36.01
C MET A 21 11.40 -5.11 35.71
N PHE A 22 11.59 -3.88 36.20
CA PHE A 22 12.81 -3.10 35.99
C PHE A 22 13.72 -3.17 37.23
N LEU A 23 15.04 -3.06 37.02
CA LEU A 23 16.04 -3.06 38.10
C LEU A 23 15.85 -1.89 39.08
N GLU A 24 15.31 -0.77 38.60
CA GLU A 24 15.00 0.42 39.42
C GLU A 24 13.52 0.81 39.28
N PRO A 25 12.58 0.10 39.94
CA PRO A 25 11.13 0.34 39.81
C PRO A 25 10.72 1.77 40.17
N GLN A 26 11.39 2.37 41.15
CA GLN A 26 11.11 3.74 41.59
C GLN A 26 11.44 4.80 40.52
N ARG A 27 12.43 4.53 39.66
CA ARG A 27 12.78 5.40 38.52
C ARG A 27 11.73 5.33 37.41
N VAL A 28 11.15 4.15 37.19
CA VAL A 28 10.03 3.92 36.27
C VAL A 28 8.78 4.63 36.79
N LEU A 29 8.45 4.43 38.07
CA LEU A 29 7.32 5.09 38.72
C LEU A 29 7.43 6.63 38.67
N LYS A 30 8.61 7.19 38.94
CA LYS A 30 8.84 8.64 38.86
C LYS A 30 8.66 9.16 37.43
N LYS A 31 9.25 8.49 36.43
CA LYS A 31 9.11 8.86 35.00
C LYS A 31 7.66 8.78 34.51
N LEU A 32 6.90 7.79 34.98
CA LEU A 32 5.49 7.66 34.61
C LEU A 32 4.63 8.72 35.32
N LYS A 33 4.92 9.04 36.59
CA LYS A 33 4.18 10.03 37.39
C LYS A 33 4.24 11.45 36.80
N ASP A 34 5.39 11.84 36.23
CA ASP A 34 5.57 13.14 35.55
C ASP A 34 4.76 13.26 34.24
N MET A 35 4.16 12.17 33.76
CA MET A 35 3.54 12.06 32.42
C MET A 35 2.02 11.80 32.44
N SER A 36 1.34 12.12 33.55
CA SER A 36 -0.13 12.05 33.70
C SER A 36 -0.74 10.64 33.49
N VAL A 37 -0.36 9.66 34.32
CA VAL A 37 -0.99 8.32 34.39
C VAL A 37 -2.44 8.45 34.88
N LYS A 38 -3.39 7.78 34.21
CA LYS A 38 -4.83 7.90 34.53
C LYS A 38 -5.48 6.68 35.17
N GLU A 39 -4.92 5.47 35.08
CA GLU A 39 -5.54 4.27 35.65
C GLU A 39 -4.53 3.29 36.26
N GLN A 40 -4.84 2.84 37.49
CA GLN A 40 -4.17 1.73 38.19
C GLN A 40 -5.13 0.54 38.19
N VAL A 41 -4.71 -0.60 37.62
CA VAL A 41 -5.51 -1.84 37.63
C VAL A 41 -4.96 -2.78 38.71
N LYS A 42 -5.85 -3.55 39.35
CA LYS A 42 -5.49 -4.65 40.28
C LYS A 42 -4.38 -5.49 39.64
N ASP A 43 -3.34 -5.79 40.43
CA ASP A 43 -2.11 -6.52 40.06
C ASP A 43 -0.92 -5.64 39.62
N SER A 44 -0.68 -4.52 40.31
CA SER A 44 0.59 -3.75 40.29
C SER A 44 1.05 -3.16 38.94
N THR A 45 0.21 -3.26 37.90
CA THR A 45 0.51 -2.79 36.54
C THR A 45 -0.12 -1.41 36.29
N LEU A 46 0.66 -0.49 35.73
CA LEU A 46 0.22 0.86 35.37
C LEU A 46 -0.15 0.94 33.89
N VAL A 47 -1.22 1.67 33.56
CA VAL A 47 -1.63 1.89 32.16
C VAL A 47 -1.47 3.36 31.80
N VAL A 48 -0.66 3.62 30.77
CA VAL A 48 -0.51 4.94 30.16
C VAL A 48 -1.33 4.99 28.87
N ARG A 49 -2.06 6.08 28.66
CA ARG A 49 -2.84 6.30 27.43
C ARG A 49 -2.47 7.61 26.77
N GLY A 50 -2.46 7.63 25.44
CA GLY A 50 -2.27 8.84 24.67
C GLY A 50 -1.96 8.57 23.20
N PRO A 51 -1.61 9.61 22.44
CA PRO A 51 -1.35 9.48 21.02
C PRO A 51 -0.13 8.61 20.73
N TYR A 52 -0.13 7.94 19.57
CA TYR A 52 0.90 6.95 19.21
C TYR A 52 2.32 7.45 19.38
N LYS A 53 2.63 8.65 18.89
CA LYS A 53 3.99 9.21 18.99
C LYS A 53 4.43 9.38 20.44
N HIS A 54 3.50 9.81 21.29
CA HIS A 54 3.74 9.97 22.72
C HIS A 54 3.96 8.62 23.42
N ILE A 55 3.16 7.60 23.09
CA ILE A 55 3.31 6.26 23.65
C ILE A 55 4.60 5.57 23.16
N GLU A 56 4.96 5.77 21.89
CA GLU A 56 6.21 5.29 21.29
C GLU A 56 7.43 5.89 22.01
N ASP A 57 7.43 7.20 22.25
CA ASP A 57 8.50 7.89 22.99
C ASP A 57 8.63 7.35 24.43
N ILE A 58 7.53 7.07 25.12
CA ILE A 58 7.54 6.47 26.47
C ILE A 58 8.15 5.07 26.43
N TYR A 59 7.71 4.24 25.48
CA TYR A 59 8.20 2.88 25.32
C TYR A 59 9.71 2.85 25.04
N VAL A 60 10.19 3.69 24.12
CA VAL A 60 11.62 3.81 23.79
C VAL A 60 12.42 4.25 25.02
N ASN A 61 11.92 5.23 25.79
CA ASN A 61 12.60 5.69 26.99
C ASN A 61 12.65 4.65 28.11
N LEU A 62 11.58 3.88 28.32
CA LEU A 62 11.56 2.80 29.31
C LEU A 62 12.43 1.60 28.89
N SER A 63 12.50 1.30 27.59
CA SER A 63 13.32 0.21 27.05
C SER A 63 14.83 0.39 27.29
N ARG A 64 15.27 1.62 27.59
CA ARG A 64 16.65 1.96 27.95
C ARG A 64 16.99 1.69 29.42
N LEU A 65 16.00 1.39 30.25
CA LEU A 65 16.20 1.02 31.66
C LEU A 65 16.46 -0.48 31.78
N GLY A 66 17.41 -0.87 32.63
CA GLY A 66 17.75 -2.28 32.82
C GLY A 66 16.62 -3.07 33.48
N ARG A 67 16.45 -4.34 33.09
CA ARG A 67 15.38 -5.25 33.55
C ARG A 67 15.93 -6.47 34.29
N ASN A 68 15.14 -6.98 35.23
CA ASN A 68 15.49 -8.19 36.00
C ASN A 68 15.51 -9.43 35.08
N LYS A 69 16.60 -10.21 35.07
CA LYS A 69 16.68 -11.46 34.30
C LYS A 69 15.97 -12.61 35.05
N LYS A 70 14.70 -12.84 34.67
CA LYS A 70 13.83 -14.03 34.92
C LYS A 70 13.55 -14.46 36.37
N THR A 71 12.25 -14.55 36.69
CA THR A 71 11.65 -15.68 37.43
C THR A 71 10.27 -16.02 36.85
N ASN A 72 10.17 -17.17 36.19
CA ASN A 72 8.89 -17.90 36.02
C ASN A 72 9.06 -19.19 36.81
N GLY A 73 8.22 -19.38 37.83
CA GLY A 73 7.95 -20.67 38.48
C GLY A 73 8.65 -20.93 39.82
N ALA A 74 7.96 -20.66 40.93
CA ALA A 74 8.06 -21.42 42.19
C ALA A 74 7.00 -20.94 43.21
N HIS A 75 5.76 -21.40 43.07
CA HIS A 75 4.85 -21.59 44.21
C HIS A 75 3.89 -22.70 43.83
N GLU A 76 4.35 -23.95 43.93
CA GLU A 76 3.54 -25.11 44.28
C GLU A 76 4.42 -26.36 44.30
N ALA A 77 4.84 -26.76 45.50
CA ALA A 77 5.23 -28.12 45.78
C ALA A 77 4.96 -28.41 47.26
N ARG A 78 3.79 -28.96 47.57
CA ARG A 78 3.62 -29.85 48.72
C ARG A 78 2.67 -31.00 48.39
N SER A 79 3.31 -32.14 48.22
CA SER A 79 2.93 -33.50 48.65
C SER A 79 1.86 -34.31 47.90
N SER A 80 2.37 -35.24 47.07
CA SER A 80 2.24 -36.70 47.21
C SER A 80 0.83 -37.35 47.28
N GLN A 81 0.44 -38.06 46.21
CA GLN A 81 0.39 -39.54 46.13
C GLN A 81 -0.52 -40.04 44.99
N TYR A 82 -0.16 -41.22 44.48
CA TYR A 82 -0.86 -42.17 43.59
C TYR A 82 -0.48 -42.20 42.09
N HIS A 83 0.29 -43.25 41.78
CA HIS A 83 0.54 -43.85 40.48
C HIS A 83 -0.74 -44.36 39.80
N ARG A 84 -0.90 -44.16 38.48
CA ARG A 84 -0.68 -45.19 37.43
C ARG A 84 -1.10 -44.72 36.01
N THR A 85 -0.18 -45.00 35.07
CA THR A 85 -0.34 -45.42 33.65
C THR A 85 -0.76 -44.46 32.52
N SER A 86 0.21 -44.27 31.60
CA SER A 86 0.11 -44.08 30.12
C SER A 86 -0.29 -42.71 29.52
N PRO A 87 0.12 -42.41 28.26
CA PRO A 87 1.47 -42.09 27.81
C PRO A 87 1.65 -40.59 27.47
N ARG A 88 2.91 -40.17 27.45
CA ARG A 88 3.42 -38.78 27.31
C ARG A 88 3.03 -38.09 25.99
N PRO A 89 2.44 -36.87 25.99
CA PRO A 89 2.48 -35.97 24.85
C PRO A 89 3.76 -35.12 24.87
N LYS A 90 4.34 -34.92 23.68
CA LYS A 90 5.56 -34.17 23.42
C LYS A 90 5.38 -32.68 23.73
N ALA A 91 6.47 -32.04 24.18
CA ALA A 91 6.59 -30.63 24.50
C ALA A 91 6.04 -29.70 23.41
N ALA A 92 5.17 -28.76 23.82
CA ALA A 92 4.64 -27.72 22.95
C ALA A 92 5.75 -26.73 22.54
N ARG A 93 6.10 -26.74 21.24
CA ARG A 93 6.97 -25.75 20.60
C ARG A 93 6.17 -24.47 20.31
N CYS A 94 6.73 -23.33 20.68
CA CYS A 94 6.25 -21.98 20.33
C CYS A 94 6.10 -21.80 18.81
N THR A 95 4.95 -21.29 18.35
CA THR A 95 4.67 -20.95 16.94
C THR A 95 5.27 -19.59 16.55
N PRO A 96 6.06 -19.50 15.46
CA PRO A 96 6.55 -18.23 14.89
C PRO A 96 5.45 -17.43 14.17
N ALA A 97 5.70 -16.14 13.89
CA ALA A 97 4.90 -15.38 12.93
C ALA A 97 4.95 -16.06 11.54
N GLU A 98 3.81 -16.15 10.87
CA GLU A 98 3.64 -16.86 9.60
C GLU A 98 4.53 -16.26 8.50
N SER A 99 5.24 -17.11 7.74
CA SER A 99 6.13 -16.68 6.66
C SER A 99 5.34 -16.02 5.51
N ALA A 100 5.89 -14.96 4.90
CA ALA A 100 5.31 -14.37 3.70
C ALA A 100 5.96 -14.96 2.44
N GLU A 101 5.16 -15.42 1.46
CA GLU A 101 5.67 -15.89 0.17
C GLU A 101 6.23 -14.74 -0.69
N ILE A 102 7.32 -15.00 -1.40
CA ILE A 102 7.99 -14.04 -2.28
C ILE A 102 8.48 -14.70 -3.58
N ASP A 103 8.40 -13.95 -4.66
CA ASP A 103 9.07 -14.18 -5.94
C ASP A 103 10.53 -13.67 -5.93
N ALA A 104 11.43 -14.45 -6.54
CA ALA A 104 12.86 -14.21 -6.56
C ALA A 104 13.27 -12.96 -7.38
N ALA A 105 12.59 -12.69 -8.49
CA ALA A 105 12.87 -11.52 -9.34
C ALA A 105 12.42 -10.24 -8.65
N VAL A 106 11.24 -10.27 -8.01
CA VAL A 106 10.70 -9.12 -7.26
C VAL A 106 11.57 -8.78 -6.06
N ILE A 107 11.98 -9.76 -5.25
CA ILE A 107 12.81 -9.47 -4.07
C ILE A 107 14.21 -8.99 -4.47
N HIS A 108 14.75 -9.48 -5.59
CA HIS A 108 16.01 -8.98 -6.15
C HIS A 108 15.88 -7.51 -6.57
N TYR A 109 14.81 -7.15 -7.29
CA TYR A 109 14.52 -5.76 -7.63
C TYR A 109 14.38 -4.86 -6.40
N ILE A 110 13.67 -5.32 -5.36
CA ILE A 110 13.51 -4.58 -4.10
C ILE A 110 14.86 -4.32 -3.42
N LYS A 111 15.74 -5.32 -3.38
CA LYS A 111 17.07 -5.16 -2.78
C LYS A 111 17.91 -4.13 -3.53
N GLU A 112 17.88 -4.13 -4.85
CA GLU A 112 18.72 -3.24 -5.67
C GLU A 112 18.16 -1.81 -5.74
N LYS A 113 16.83 -1.65 -5.86
CA LYS A 113 16.20 -0.34 -6.11
C LYS A 113 15.54 0.28 -4.88
N HIS A 114 15.24 -0.51 -3.86
CA HIS A 114 14.49 -0.07 -2.67
C HIS A 114 15.13 -0.50 -1.34
N ALA A 115 16.45 -0.70 -1.30
CA ALA A 115 17.19 -1.12 -0.09
C ALA A 115 16.87 -0.26 1.15
N ALA A 116 16.85 1.07 1.00
CA ALA A 116 16.61 1.98 2.11
C ALA A 116 15.21 1.82 2.74
N GLN A 117 14.20 1.56 1.91
CA GLN A 117 12.82 1.32 2.37
C GLN A 117 12.69 -0.06 3.01
N LEU A 118 13.40 -1.07 2.48
CA LEU A 118 13.49 -2.39 3.08
C LEU A 118 14.15 -2.32 4.47
N ASP A 119 15.25 -1.58 4.61
CA ASP A 119 15.95 -1.36 5.89
C ASP A 119 15.09 -0.61 6.91
N GLN A 120 14.25 0.32 6.46
CA GLN A 120 13.32 1.00 7.35
C GLN A 120 12.29 0.04 7.96
N ILE A 121 11.89 -0.99 7.22
CA ILE A 121 10.96 -2.02 7.68
C ILE A 121 11.64 -2.98 8.68
N THR A 122 12.95 -3.23 8.55
CA THR A 122 13.71 -4.14 9.44
C THR A 122 14.15 -3.50 10.76
N ARG A 123 14.34 -2.17 10.81
CA ARG A 123 14.82 -1.44 12.01
C ARG A 123 13.89 -1.49 13.22
N THR A 124 12.73 -2.12 13.14
CA THR A 124 11.74 -2.21 14.24
C THR A 124 12.09 -3.26 15.31
N GLY A 125 13.33 -3.74 15.41
CA GLY A 125 13.73 -4.78 16.39
C GLY A 125 13.29 -6.20 15.98
N VAL A 126 13.22 -6.45 14.68
CA VAL A 126 12.81 -7.71 14.08
C VAL A 126 13.88 -8.13 13.09
N ASP A 127 14.34 -9.37 13.19
CA ASP A 127 15.28 -9.95 12.22
C ASP A 127 14.51 -10.42 10.97
N LEU A 128 14.86 -9.85 9.82
CA LEU A 128 14.28 -10.22 8.54
C LEU A 128 15.17 -11.27 7.86
N GLN A 129 14.65 -12.49 7.73
CA GLN A 129 15.35 -13.56 7.01
C GLN A 129 14.68 -13.79 5.65
N ILE A 130 15.43 -13.48 4.58
CA ILE A 130 14.97 -13.62 3.20
C ILE A 130 15.44 -14.98 2.66
N GLY A 131 14.52 -15.92 2.51
CA GLY A 131 14.74 -17.20 1.85
C GLY A 131 14.49 -17.14 0.33
N LYS A 132 14.56 -18.29 -0.35
CA LYS A 132 14.38 -18.38 -1.81
C LYS A 132 12.95 -18.10 -2.29
N LYS A 133 11.95 -18.45 -1.48
CA LYS A 133 10.52 -18.35 -1.79
C LYS A 133 9.68 -17.72 -0.68
N HIS A 134 10.30 -17.45 0.47
CA HIS A 134 9.61 -16.95 1.64
C HIS A 134 10.50 -15.97 2.40
N VAL A 135 9.86 -15.04 3.09
CA VAL A 135 10.47 -14.14 4.06
C VAL A 135 9.91 -14.47 5.45
N THR A 136 10.78 -14.50 6.46
CA THR A 136 10.37 -14.69 7.86
C THR A 136 10.81 -13.53 8.72
N PHE A 137 9.91 -13.09 9.60
CA PHE A 137 10.10 -12.02 10.56
C PHE A 137 10.30 -12.63 11.93
N ARG A 138 11.52 -12.63 12.43
CA ARG A 138 11.85 -13.19 13.74
C ARG A 138 11.93 -12.06 14.77
N PRO A 139 11.09 -12.06 15.81
CA PRO A 139 11.26 -11.11 16.89
C PRO A 139 12.58 -11.41 17.60
N LEU A 140 13.36 -10.37 17.93
CA LEU A 140 14.63 -10.56 18.65
C LEU A 140 14.39 -11.02 20.10
N ASN A 141 13.21 -10.71 20.67
CA ASN A 141 12.76 -11.15 22.00
C ASN A 141 11.27 -11.58 22.00
N ILE A 142 10.86 -12.43 22.94
CA ILE A 142 9.48 -12.98 23.05
C ILE A 142 8.41 -11.88 23.15
N GLU A 143 8.75 -10.73 23.75
CA GLU A 143 7.86 -9.58 23.91
C GLU A 143 7.64 -8.77 22.62
N GLN A 144 8.44 -9.00 21.57
CA GLN A 144 8.38 -8.26 20.29
C GLN A 144 7.54 -8.96 19.21
N ARG A 145 6.71 -9.94 19.58
CA ARG A 145 5.85 -10.68 18.63
C ARG A 145 4.92 -9.78 17.85
N ILE A 146 4.32 -8.78 18.50
CA ILE A 146 3.42 -7.80 17.85
C ILE A 146 4.21 -6.96 16.85
N VAL A 147 5.45 -6.60 17.19
CA VAL A 147 6.32 -5.81 16.31
C VAL A 147 6.77 -6.61 15.07
N ALA A 148 7.04 -7.90 15.23
CA ALA A 148 7.31 -8.80 14.11
C ALA A 148 6.11 -8.94 13.17
N GLN A 149 4.89 -9.01 13.72
CA GLN A 149 3.67 -9.03 12.90
C GLN A 149 3.47 -7.71 12.15
N LEU A 150 3.68 -6.56 12.80
CA LEU A 150 3.56 -5.24 12.16
C LEU A 150 4.62 -5.03 11.07
N ALA A 151 5.86 -5.47 11.30
CA ALA A 151 6.92 -5.46 10.28
C ALA A 151 6.55 -6.34 9.07
N ARG A 152 5.95 -7.51 9.33
CA ARG A 152 5.43 -8.40 8.29
C ARG A 152 4.35 -7.72 7.46
N GLU A 153 3.32 -7.12 8.07
CA GLU A 153 2.25 -6.44 7.32
C GLU A 153 2.78 -5.28 6.46
N ARG A 154 3.72 -4.49 7.00
CA ARG A 154 4.39 -3.42 6.25
C ARG A 154 5.16 -3.95 5.06
N PHE A 155 5.93 -5.03 5.26
CA PHE A 155 6.65 -5.69 4.17
C PHE A 155 5.70 -6.26 3.11
N VAL A 156 4.63 -6.95 3.51
CA VAL A 156 3.66 -7.54 2.57
C VAL A 156 3.03 -6.46 1.70
N THR A 157 2.58 -5.36 2.31
CA THR A 157 2.01 -4.22 1.58
C THR A 157 3.02 -3.60 0.61
N PHE A 158 4.24 -3.34 1.08
CA PHE A 158 5.33 -2.79 0.29
C PHE A 158 5.71 -3.72 -0.89
N TYR A 159 5.85 -5.02 -0.60
CA TYR A 159 6.16 -6.05 -1.57
C TYR A 159 5.09 -6.17 -2.65
N GLN A 160 3.81 -6.22 -2.25
CA GLN A 160 2.69 -6.33 -3.20
C GLN A 160 2.57 -5.09 -4.10
N LYS A 161 2.79 -3.89 -3.55
CA LYS A 161 2.80 -2.65 -4.33
C LYS A 161 3.84 -2.68 -5.44
N ILE A 162 5.04 -3.22 -5.15
CA ILE A 162 6.10 -3.34 -6.15
C ILE A 162 5.79 -4.49 -7.12
N ALA A 163 5.45 -5.67 -6.60
CA ALA A 163 5.20 -6.87 -7.39
C ALA A 163 4.10 -6.69 -8.44
N THR A 164 3.05 -5.93 -8.12
CA THR A 164 1.92 -5.69 -9.03
C THR A 164 2.25 -4.74 -10.18
N ALA A 165 3.24 -3.86 -10.00
CA ALA A 165 3.66 -2.90 -11.01
C ALA A 165 4.88 -3.37 -11.82
N LEU A 166 5.61 -4.39 -11.33
CA LEU A 166 6.87 -4.85 -11.91
C LEU A 166 6.63 -5.75 -13.13
N GLN A 167 7.34 -5.44 -14.22
CA GLN A 167 7.41 -6.28 -15.41
C GLN A 167 8.87 -6.56 -15.77
N ALA A 168 9.11 -7.62 -16.52
CA ALA A 168 10.41 -7.92 -17.12
C ALA A 168 10.24 -8.07 -18.63
N ARG A 169 11.04 -7.34 -19.42
CA ARG A 169 11.02 -7.39 -20.89
C ARG A 169 12.44 -7.60 -21.42
N THR A 170 12.57 -8.42 -22.46
CA THR A 170 13.87 -8.74 -23.07
C THR A 170 14.05 -7.96 -24.38
N TYR A 171 15.24 -7.41 -24.55
CA TYR A 171 15.60 -6.57 -25.70
C TYR A 171 16.90 -7.07 -26.33
N SER A 172 17.01 -6.93 -27.65
CA SER A 172 18.25 -7.17 -28.38
C SER A 172 19.03 -5.85 -28.50
N LEU A 173 20.05 -5.68 -27.65
CA LEU A 173 20.90 -4.49 -27.63
C LEU A 173 22.37 -4.88 -27.81
N ASN A 174 23.09 -4.16 -28.67
CA ASN A 174 24.54 -4.32 -28.79
C ASN A 174 25.27 -3.66 -27.58
N THR A 175 26.55 -4.01 -27.39
CA THR A 175 27.34 -3.56 -26.24
C THR A 175 27.43 -2.03 -26.15
N THR A 176 27.53 -1.35 -27.29
CA THR A 176 27.60 0.12 -27.36
C THR A 176 26.29 0.76 -26.93
N GLN A 177 25.15 0.25 -27.40
CA GLN A 177 23.81 0.70 -27.01
C GLN A 177 23.56 0.52 -25.51
N ARG A 178 23.98 -0.61 -24.93
CA ARG A 178 23.84 -0.86 -23.49
C ARG A 178 24.57 0.20 -22.67
N HIS A 179 25.82 0.51 -23.05
CA HIS A 179 26.63 1.49 -22.31
C HIS A 179 26.02 2.90 -22.39
N SER A 180 25.45 3.30 -23.53
CA SER A 180 24.84 4.63 -23.67
C SER A 180 23.44 4.74 -23.05
N LEU A 181 22.63 3.69 -23.14
CA LEU A 181 21.20 3.77 -22.81
C LEU A 181 20.89 3.50 -21.33
N LEU A 182 21.52 2.49 -20.72
CA LEU A 182 21.19 2.09 -19.35
C LEU A 182 21.38 3.21 -18.31
N PRO A 183 22.41 4.08 -18.39
CA PRO A 183 22.54 5.19 -17.45
C PRO A 183 21.39 6.19 -17.46
N MET A 184 20.61 6.26 -18.56
CA MET A 184 19.46 7.17 -18.66
C MET A 184 18.20 6.61 -17.97
N PHE A 185 18.21 5.34 -17.57
CA PHE A 185 17.10 4.63 -16.93
C PHE A 185 17.57 3.96 -15.64
N PRO A 186 18.00 4.73 -14.63
CA PRO A 186 18.58 4.19 -13.40
C PRO A 186 17.58 3.36 -12.57
N GLU A 187 16.27 3.53 -12.80
CA GLU A 187 15.21 2.76 -12.12
C GLU A 187 15.08 1.33 -12.67
N LEU A 188 15.52 1.08 -13.91
CA LEU A 188 15.47 -0.25 -14.51
C LEU A 188 16.63 -1.10 -13.99
N LEU A 189 16.30 -2.33 -13.60
CA LEU A 189 17.27 -3.36 -13.28
C LEU A 189 17.55 -4.17 -14.53
N HIS A 190 18.82 -4.43 -14.85
CA HIS A 190 19.20 -5.22 -16.00
C HIS A 190 19.80 -6.57 -15.59
N SER A 191 19.47 -7.62 -16.33
CA SER A 191 20.11 -8.92 -16.25
C SER A 191 20.47 -9.40 -17.66
N THR A 192 21.70 -9.86 -17.84
CA THR A 192 22.16 -10.39 -19.13
C THR A 192 21.65 -11.81 -19.32
N ALA A 193 20.89 -12.07 -20.39
CA ALA A 193 20.48 -13.42 -20.77
C ALA A 193 21.67 -14.15 -21.45
N GLN A 194 21.58 -15.48 -21.61
CA GLN A 194 22.68 -16.37 -22.03
C GLN A 194 23.26 -16.11 -23.44
N GLY A 195 22.85 -15.04 -24.15
CA GLY A 195 23.39 -14.60 -25.44
C GLY A 195 24.05 -13.20 -25.38
N LYS A 196 25.14 -12.98 -26.13
CA LYS A 196 25.93 -11.73 -26.14
C LYS A 196 25.13 -10.45 -26.45
N HIS A 197 23.94 -10.54 -27.06
CA HIS A 197 23.15 -9.42 -27.53
C HIS A 197 21.76 -9.26 -26.87
N GLU A 198 21.40 -10.10 -25.92
CA GLU A 198 20.11 -9.99 -25.21
C GLU A 198 20.28 -9.43 -23.80
N ILE A 199 19.33 -8.59 -23.39
CA ILE A 199 19.28 -8.00 -22.05
C ILE A 199 17.84 -7.94 -21.59
N THR A 200 17.59 -8.42 -20.38
CA THR A 200 16.28 -8.33 -19.74
C THR A 200 16.28 -7.12 -18.81
N LEU A 201 15.34 -6.20 -19.02
CA LEU A 201 15.11 -5.07 -18.12
C LEU A 201 13.88 -5.36 -17.27
N THR A 202 14.03 -5.16 -15.98
CA THR A 202 12.99 -5.34 -14.96
C THR A 202 12.72 -3.99 -14.31
N GLY A 203 11.47 -3.56 -14.27
CA GLY A 203 11.06 -2.26 -13.73
C GLY A 203 9.56 -2.07 -13.78
N ASN A 204 9.08 -0.91 -13.36
CA ASN A 204 7.67 -0.57 -13.50
C ASN A 204 7.31 -0.46 -14.98
N TYR A 205 6.07 -0.82 -15.33
CA TYR A 205 5.47 -0.60 -16.65
C TYR A 205 5.81 0.78 -17.25
N LEU A 206 5.66 1.87 -16.49
CA LEU A 206 5.92 3.22 -16.98
C LEU A 206 7.39 3.42 -17.42
N ASP A 207 8.33 2.84 -16.66
CA ASP A 207 9.77 2.97 -16.95
C ASP A 207 10.16 2.13 -18.18
N LEU A 208 9.53 0.98 -18.36
CA LEU A 208 9.74 0.10 -19.52
C LEU A 208 9.13 0.68 -20.80
N GLU A 209 7.94 1.27 -20.73
CA GLU A 209 7.34 1.99 -21.86
C GLU A 209 8.22 3.18 -22.28
N ARG A 210 8.73 3.95 -21.31
CA ARG A 210 9.66 5.05 -21.59
C ARG A 210 10.94 4.55 -22.28
N PHE A 211 11.43 3.38 -21.88
CA PHE A 211 12.59 2.75 -22.50
C PHE A 211 12.31 2.31 -23.94
N GLU A 212 11.17 1.65 -24.20
CA GLU A 212 10.77 1.24 -25.54
C GLU A 212 10.54 2.41 -26.48
N GLN A 213 9.91 3.47 -25.98
CA GLN A 213 9.70 4.69 -26.75
C GLN A 213 11.04 5.30 -27.19
N TYR A 214 12.04 5.31 -26.30
CA TYR A 214 13.37 5.78 -26.64
C TYR A 214 14.05 4.91 -27.71
N LEU A 215 13.84 3.59 -27.69
CA LEU A 215 14.35 2.69 -28.72
C LEU A 215 13.67 2.91 -30.08
N ARG A 216 12.36 3.16 -30.11
CA ARG A 216 11.58 3.39 -31.34
C ARG A 216 11.85 4.76 -31.96
N SER A 217 12.19 5.76 -31.17
CA SER A 217 12.43 7.13 -31.63
C SER A 217 13.54 7.80 -30.81
N PRO A 218 14.82 7.50 -31.10
CA PRO A 218 15.92 8.18 -30.42
C PRO A 218 15.86 9.67 -30.78
N PRO A 219 15.76 10.59 -29.80
CA PRO A 219 15.78 12.01 -30.09
C PRO A 219 17.07 12.37 -30.84
N LYS A 220 16.95 13.23 -31.86
CA LYS A 220 18.10 13.69 -32.66
C LYS A 220 19.14 14.28 -31.71
N THR A 221 20.34 13.72 -31.77
CA THR A 221 21.53 14.02 -30.97
C THR A 221 21.81 15.52 -30.94
N PHE A 222 21.91 16.11 -29.74
CA PHE A 222 22.71 17.31 -29.52
C PHE A 222 24.09 16.91 -28.99
N PRO A 223 25.20 17.56 -29.40
CA PRO A 223 26.55 17.15 -29.00
C PRO A 223 26.79 17.40 -27.51
N GLN A 224 27.42 16.42 -26.85
CA GLN A 224 28.01 16.57 -25.52
C GLN A 224 29.05 17.69 -25.53
N LYS A 225 28.90 18.68 -24.65
CA LYS A 225 30.05 19.42 -24.12
C LYS A 225 30.39 18.88 -22.73
N GLN A 226 31.50 18.17 -22.67
CA GLN A 226 32.27 17.95 -21.46
C GLN A 226 32.81 19.29 -20.96
N THR A 227 32.76 19.53 -19.64
CA THR A 227 33.87 20.14 -18.91
C THR A 227 33.75 19.78 -17.43
N SER A 228 34.76 19.09 -16.93
CA SER A 228 35.12 18.97 -15.52
C SER A 228 35.83 20.24 -15.02
N HIS A 229 35.69 20.52 -13.72
CA HIS A 229 36.66 21.10 -12.76
C HIS A 229 36.12 22.21 -11.83
N THR A 230 35.93 21.78 -10.56
CA THR A 230 36.39 22.35 -9.28
C THR A 230 36.25 23.84 -8.91
N ASP A 231 35.75 24.00 -7.68
CA ASP A 231 36.06 24.99 -6.62
C ASP A 231 35.14 26.20 -6.33
N LYS A 232 34.52 26.09 -5.14
CA LYS A 232 34.41 27.02 -4.00
C LYS A 232 33.56 28.31 -4.06
N VAL A 233 32.52 28.27 -3.21
CA VAL A 233 32.19 29.20 -2.10
C VAL A 233 31.97 30.69 -2.43
N SER A 234 30.70 31.14 -2.39
CA SER A 234 30.15 32.18 -1.46
C SER A 234 28.87 32.85 -2.00
N ARG A 235 27.80 32.81 -1.20
CA ARG A 235 26.64 33.73 -1.21
C ARG A 235 27.06 35.07 -0.57
N PRO A 236 26.33 36.22 -0.67
CA PRO A 236 24.86 36.27 -0.49
C PRO A 236 24.03 37.40 -1.20
N ILE A 237 22.71 37.15 -1.19
CA ILE A 237 21.54 38.07 -1.11
C ILE A 237 21.40 39.17 -2.20
N THR A 238 20.30 39.15 -2.98
CA THR A 238 19.13 40.08 -2.88
C THR A 238 18.16 39.79 -4.05
N SER A 239 16.86 39.99 -3.86
CA SER A 239 15.81 39.99 -4.91
C SER A 239 14.93 41.22 -4.72
N PRO A 240 14.10 41.65 -5.70
CA PRO A 240 14.31 41.83 -7.13
C PRO A 240 13.96 43.28 -7.57
N PRO A 241 14.08 43.65 -8.87
CA PRO A 241 12.85 44.19 -9.47
C PRO A 241 12.58 43.71 -10.91
N ALA A 242 11.29 43.73 -11.24
CA ALA A 242 10.68 43.33 -12.49
C ALA A 242 11.11 44.21 -13.68
N LEU A 243 11.28 43.59 -14.84
CA LEU A 243 11.14 44.22 -16.16
C LEU A 243 10.59 43.18 -17.15
N GLN A 244 9.73 43.67 -18.03
CA GLN A 244 8.71 42.97 -18.79
C GLN A 244 9.23 42.31 -20.07
N ASN A 245 8.49 41.27 -20.48
CA ASN A 245 8.22 40.80 -21.85
C ASN A 245 9.38 40.57 -22.84
N LYS A 246 9.66 39.28 -23.08
CA LYS A 246 9.65 38.70 -24.44
C LYS A 246 9.17 37.23 -24.37
N PRO A 247 8.33 36.78 -25.33
CA PRO A 247 7.77 35.44 -25.33
C PRO A 247 8.89 34.47 -25.73
N GLN A 248 9.35 33.67 -24.79
CA GLN A 248 10.12 32.48 -25.15
C GLN A 248 9.11 31.41 -25.55
N ASP A 249 9.07 31.13 -26.85
CA ASP A 249 8.57 29.89 -27.44
C ASP A 249 9.00 28.71 -26.55
N LYS A 250 8.11 28.32 -25.65
CA LYS A 250 8.12 26.97 -25.12
C LYS A 250 7.21 26.26 -26.08
N ASP A 251 7.79 25.57 -27.04
CA ASP A 251 7.07 24.56 -27.81
C ASP A 251 6.35 23.67 -26.79
N GLU A 252 5.07 23.91 -26.54
CA GLU A 252 4.31 23.08 -25.62
C GLU A 252 4.25 21.71 -26.30
N ILE A 253 4.82 20.67 -25.69
CA ILE A 253 4.86 19.33 -26.28
C ILE A 253 3.60 18.58 -25.84
N CYS A 254 2.94 17.90 -26.78
CA CYS A 254 1.85 17.00 -26.40
C CYS A 254 2.40 15.78 -25.67
N SER A 255 2.00 15.53 -24.43
CA SER A 255 2.51 14.38 -23.65
C SER A 255 2.02 13.01 -24.11
N ILE A 256 1.15 12.95 -25.12
CA ILE A 256 0.66 11.68 -25.70
C ILE A 256 1.53 11.27 -26.90
N CYS A 257 1.67 12.13 -27.91
CA CYS A 257 2.49 11.85 -29.10
C CYS A 257 3.92 12.37 -29.03
N LEU A 258 4.24 13.21 -28.05
CA LEU A 258 5.51 13.92 -27.87
C LEU A 258 5.87 14.89 -29.01
N GLU A 259 4.90 15.30 -29.82
CA GLU A 259 5.09 16.31 -30.87
C GLU A 259 4.78 17.74 -30.38
N PRO A 260 5.43 18.78 -30.95
CA PRO A 260 5.13 20.18 -30.64
C PRO A 260 3.67 20.55 -30.97
N LEU A 261 2.98 21.19 -30.03
CA LEU A 261 1.59 21.62 -30.15
C LEU A 261 1.40 22.79 -31.14
N VAL A 262 2.48 23.45 -31.55
CA VAL A 262 2.48 24.61 -32.47
C VAL A 262 1.98 24.28 -33.89
N ASN A 263 1.96 23.00 -34.29
CA ASN A 263 1.59 22.59 -35.65
C ASN A 263 0.34 21.68 -35.70
N LEU A 264 -0.39 21.51 -34.60
CA LEU A 264 -1.49 20.55 -34.48
C LEU A 264 -2.77 21.26 -34.00
N GLN A 265 -3.95 20.70 -34.32
CA GLN A 265 -5.17 21.14 -33.66
C GLN A 265 -5.06 20.79 -32.17
N VAL A 266 -4.99 21.80 -31.30
CA VAL A 266 -4.84 21.60 -29.85
C VAL A 266 -6.19 21.65 -29.15
N LYS A 267 -6.29 20.95 -28.00
CA LYS A 267 -7.42 21.03 -27.09
C LYS A 267 -6.92 21.12 -25.66
N THR A 268 -7.35 22.16 -24.96
CA THR A 268 -7.09 22.37 -23.53
C THR A 268 -8.27 21.88 -22.72
N LEU A 269 -8.00 21.05 -21.72
CA LEU A 269 -9.02 20.49 -20.85
C LEU A 269 -9.51 21.51 -19.80
N GLU A 270 -10.82 21.70 -19.68
CA GLU A 270 -11.39 22.81 -18.90
C GLU A 270 -11.13 22.74 -17.39
N LYS A 271 -11.14 21.56 -16.78
CA LYS A 271 -11.01 21.40 -15.32
C LYS A 271 -9.56 21.49 -14.84
N CYS A 272 -8.61 20.97 -15.62
CA CYS A 272 -7.20 20.85 -15.20
C CYS A 272 -6.21 21.65 -16.06
N LYS A 273 -6.68 22.30 -17.12
CA LYS A 273 -5.90 23.18 -18.02
C LYS A 273 -4.71 22.53 -18.74
N HIS A 274 -4.62 21.20 -18.76
CA HIS A 274 -3.64 20.48 -19.57
C HIS A 274 -4.04 20.51 -21.06
N THR A 275 -3.06 20.69 -21.94
CA THR A 275 -3.23 20.82 -23.39
C THR A 275 -2.66 19.61 -24.12
N PHE A 276 -3.38 19.14 -25.14
CA PHE A 276 -3.00 17.99 -25.96
C PHE A 276 -3.39 18.23 -27.42
N CYS A 277 -2.83 17.44 -28.35
CA CYS A 277 -3.38 17.31 -29.68
C CYS A 277 -4.83 16.80 -29.60
N LYS A 278 -5.73 17.39 -30.37
CA LYS A 278 -7.16 17.07 -30.36
C LYS A 278 -7.41 15.59 -30.65
N ASP A 279 -6.70 15.01 -31.61
CA ASP A 279 -6.86 13.60 -31.98
C ASP A 279 -6.27 12.67 -30.93
N CYS A 280 -5.11 13.00 -30.37
CA CYS A 280 -4.52 12.26 -29.26
C CYS A 280 -5.44 12.22 -28.04
N LEU A 281 -6.02 13.38 -27.69
CA LEU A 281 -6.96 13.48 -26.58
C LEU A 281 -8.26 12.71 -26.86
N LYS A 282 -8.75 12.75 -28.09
CA LYS A 282 -9.93 11.99 -28.52
C LYS A 282 -9.69 10.49 -28.35
N GLU A 283 -8.54 10.00 -28.82
CA GLU A 283 -8.19 8.58 -28.70
C GLU A 283 -7.99 8.15 -27.26
N ALA A 284 -7.28 8.96 -26.46
CA ALA A 284 -7.15 8.73 -25.02
C ALA A 284 -8.52 8.65 -24.33
N PHE A 285 -9.45 9.54 -24.67
CA PHE A 285 -10.79 9.55 -24.09
C PHE A 285 -11.69 8.40 -24.57
N ASN A 286 -11.47 7.87 -25.77
CA ASN A 286 -12.12 6.64 -26.24
C ASN A 286 -11.73 5.44 -25.37
N ILE A 287 -10.49 5.39 -24.90
CA ILE A 287 -10.01 4.35 -23.97
C ILE A 287 -10.53 4.61 -22.56
N LYS A 288 -10.27 5.82 -22.03
CA LYS A 288 -10.70 6.22 -20.68
C LYS A 288 -10.82 7.74 -20.61
N PRO A 289 -11.97 8.30 -20.19
CA PRO A 289 -12.20 9.74 -20.19
C PRO A 289 -11.56 10.43 -18.97
N VAL A 290 -10.24 10.28 -18.84
CA VAL A 290 -9.40 10.92 -17.81
C VAL A 290 -8.28 11.70 -18.48
N CYS A 291 -7.88 12.82 -17.88
CA CYS A 291 -6.70 13.56 -18.32
C CYS A 291 -5.46 12.65 -18.23
N PRO A 292 -4.73 12.41 -19.34
CA PRO A 292 -3.53 11.58 -19.31
C PRO A 292 -2.40 12.11 -18.42
N MET A 293 -2.40 13.41 -18.10
CA MET A 293 -1.38 14.05 -17.27
C MET A 293 -1.65 13.97 -15.76
N CYS A 294 -2.91 14.04 -15.34
CA CYS A 294 -3.25 14.21 -13.93
C CYS A 294 -4.42 13.34 -13.44
N GLY A 295 -5.03 12.53 -14.30
CA GLY A 295 -6.10 11.61 -13.93
C GLY A 295 -7.47 12.26 -13.69
N VAL A 296 -7.61 13.58 -13.80
CA VAL A 296 -8.91 14.27 -13.65
C VAL A 296 -9.95 13.68 -14.62
N ILE A 297 -11.13 13.34 -14.11
CA ILE A 297 -12.19 12.65 -14.85
C ILE A 297 -13.05 13.65 -15.65
N TYR A 298 -13.29 13.35 -16.93
CA TYR A 298 -14.08 14.13 -17.89
C TYR A 298 -15.33 13.42 -18.40
N GLY A 299 -15.52 12.14 -18.09
CA GLY A 299 -16.70 11.37 -18.48
C GLY A 299 -16.96 10.20 -17.54
N ALA A 300 -18.03 9.45 -17.79
CA ALA A 300 -18.34 8.27 -17.00
C ALA A 300 -17.23 7.21 -17.17
N LEU A 301 -16.62 6.79 -16.05
CA LEU A 301 -15.66 5.71 -16.08
C LEU A 301 -16.40 4.38 -16.26
N LYS A 302 -15.77 3.47 -17.01
CA LYS A 302 -16.20 2.09 -17.12
C LYS A 302 -15.04 1.20 -16.72
N GLY A 303 -15.28 0.28 -15.79
CA GLY A 303 -14.28 -0.67 -15.35
C GLY A 303 -14.32 -2.01 -16.10
N THR A 304 -13.51 -2.94 -15.60
CA THR A 304 -13.23 -4.27 -16.15
C THR A 304 -13.83 -5.39 -15.29
N GLN A 305 -14.82 -5.09 -14.44
CA GLN A 305 -15.60 -6.14 -13.76
C GLN A 305 -16.23 -7.08 -14.79
N PRO A 306 -16.18 -8.41 -14.65
CA PRO A 306 -16.78 -9.31 -15.63
C PRO A 306 -18.30 -9.10 -15.79
N LYS A 307 -18.79 -9.35 -17.00
CA LYS A 307 -20.22 -9.25 -17.33
C LYS A 307 -21.02 -10.36 -16.63
N GLY A 308 -22.33 -10.16 -16.48
CA GLY A 308 -23.23 -11.15 -15.87
C GLY A 308 -23.18 -11.22 -14.34
N GLY A 309 -22.46 -10.29 -13.70
CA GLY A 309 -22.48 -10.13 -12.25
C GLY A 309 -23.85 -9.65 -11.73
N LYS A 310 -24.15 -9.99 -10.48
CA LYS A 310 -25.36 -9.57 -9.76
C LYS A 310 -24.99 -8.92 -8.43
N LEU A 311 -25.70 -7.85 -8.10
CA LEU A 311 -25.68 -7.17 -6.79
C LEU A 311 -27.08 -7.26 -6.20
N GLN A 312 -27.21 -7.82 -4.99
CA GLN A 312 -28.49 -8.01 -4.31
C GLN A 312 -28.41 -7.46 -2.88
N PRO A 313 -28.97 -6.27 -2.61
CA PRO A 313 -29.06 -5.73 -1.26
C PRO A 313 -30.30 -6.29 -0.54
N THR A 314 -30.13 -6.61 0.74
CA THR A 314 -31.20 -7.03 1.66
C THR A 314 -31.05 -6.28 2.97
N VAL A 315 -32.14 -6.09 3.73
CA VAL A 315 -32.12 -5.38 5.00
C VAL A 315 -32.49 -6.32 6.13
N THR A 316 -31.81 -6.19 7.26
CA THR A 316 -32.09 -6.93 8.50
C THR A 316 -32.20 -5.98 9.68
N ALA A 317 -32.98 -6.36 10.69
CA ALA A 317 -33.17 -5.54 11.90
C ALA A 317 -31.93 -5.50 12.83
N SER A 318 -31.00 -6.45 12.67
CA SER A 318 -29.77 -6.48 13.48
C SER A 318 -28.90 -5.25 13.19
N HIS A 319 -28.31 -4.67 14.23
CA HIS A 319 -27.41 -3.52 14.10
C HIS A 319 -25.97 -3.95 13.81
N LEU A 320 -25.16 -3.00 13.34
CA LEU A 320 -23.71 -3.10 13.32
C LEU A 320 -23.13 -2.33 14.53
N PRO A 321 -21.97 -2.77 15.08
CA PRO A 321 -21.28 -2.01 16.12
C PRO A 321 -21.03 -0.56 15.70
N GLY A 322 -21.45 0.40 16.55
CA GLY A 322 -21.41 1.85 16.28
C GLY A 322 -22.64 2.41 15.57
N TYR A 323 -23.62 1.56 15.23
CA TYR A 323 -24.87 1.94 14.55
C TYR A 323 -26.08 1.26 15.20
N GLU A 324 -26.13 1.21 16.52
CA GLU A 324 -27.13 0.47 17.33
C GLU A 324 -28.58 0.91 17.06
N LYS A 325 -28.77 2.14 16.57
CA LYS A 325 -30.08 2.71 16.22
C LYS A 325 -30.61 2.28 14.85
N TYR A 326 -29.81 1.59 14.04
CA TYR A 326 -30.11 1.24 12.65
C TYR A 326 -30.05 -0.27 12.42
N GLY A 327 -30.77 -0.75 11.41
CA GLY A 327 -30.61 -2.10 10.89
C GLY A 327 -29.29 -2.27 10.12
N THR A 328 -29.13 -3.41 9.44
CA THR A 328 -27.99 -3.67 8.55
C THR A 328 -28.49 -3.95 7.14
N ILE A 329 -27.91 -3.26 6.16
CA ILE A 329 -27.96 -3.61 4.74
C ILE A 329 -26.88 -4.65 4.47
N ILE A 330 -27.27 -5.82 3.95
CA ILE A 330 -26.39 -6.89 3.51
C ILE A 330 -26.39 -6.90 1.99
N ILE A 331 -25.25 -6.62 1.39
CA ILE A 331 -25.04 -6.60 -0.07
C ILE A 331 -24.39 -7.91 -0.48
N ARG A 332 -25.08 -8.71 -1.29
CA ARG A 332 -24.55 -9.93 -1.88
C ARG A 332 -24.10 -9.66 -3.31
N TYR A 333 -22.83 -9.87 -3.57
CA TYR A 333 -22.24 -9.84 -4.90
C TYR A 333 -22.03 -11.26 -5.40
N TYR A 334 -22.37 -11.48 -6.66
CA TYR A 334 -22.08 -12.71 -7.37
C TYR A 334 -21.51 -12.38 -8.74
N ILE A 335 -20.34 -12.93 -9.07
CA ILE A 335 -19.76 -12.86 -10.40
C ILE A 335 -19.44 -14.30 -10.83
N PRO A 336 -20.05 -14.81 -11.91
CA PRO A 336 -19.77 -16.15 -12.39
C PRO A 336 -18.36 -16.23 -12.99
N SER A 337 -17.77 -17.43 -12.93
CA SER A 337 -16.58 -17.77 -13.72
C SER A 337 -16.88 -17.63 -15.21
N GLY A 338 -15.85 -17.37 -16.01
CA GLY A 338 -16.03 -17.15 -17.44
C GLY A 338 -14.69 -17.07 -18.17
N ILE A 339 -14.73 -16.48 -19.36
CA ILE A 339 -13.56 -16.24 -20.22
C ILE A 339 -13.24 -14.74 -20.24
N GLN A 340 -11.96 -14.41 -20.16
CA GLN A 340 -11.46 -13.05 -20.23
C GLN A 340 -11.70 -12.45 -21.62
N GLY A 341 -12.42 -11.33 -21.67
CA GLY A 341 -12.49 -10.47 -22.86
C GLY A 341 -11.24 -9.62 -23.07
N ASP A 342 -11.19 -8.89 -24.20
CA ASP A 342 -10.05 -8.07 -24.62
C ASP A 342 -9.64 -6.99 -23.61
N GLU A 343 -10.57 -6.58 -22.73
CA GLU A 343 -10.28 -5.59 -21.68
C GLU A 343 -9.53 -6.13 -20.46
N HIS A 344 -9.29 -7.44 -20.38
CA HIS A 344 -8.69 -8.10 -19.22
C HIS A 344 -7.22 -8.50 -19.46
N PRO A 345 -6.46 -8.84 -18.39
CA PRO A 345 -5.02 -9.09 -18.50
C PRO A 345 -4.60 -10.25 -19.41
N SER A 346 -5.45 -11.26 -19.60
CA SER A 346 -5.15 -12.42 -20.45
C SER A 346 -6.38 -12.80 -21.30
N PRO A 347 -6.67 -12.06 -22.38
CA PRO A 347 -7.82 -12.32 -23.24
C PRO A 347 -7.86 -13.77 -23.74
N GLY A 348 -9.04 -14.39 -23.74
CA GLY A 348 -9.25 -15.78 -24.13
C GLY A 348 -9.01 -16.81 -23.01
N GLU A 349 -8.31 -16.46 -21.93
CA GLU A 349 -8.09 -17.37 -20.80
C GLU A 349 -9.30 -17.41 -19.86
N PRO A 350 -9.55 -18.55 -19.18
CA PRO A 350 -10.58 -18.62 -18.15
C PRO A 350 -10.23 -17.80 -16.92
N TYR A 351 -11.24 -17.34 -16.20
CA TYR A 351 -11.10 -16.75 -14.88
C TYR A 351 -12.08 -17.38 -13.87
N GLU A 352 -11.66 -17.46 -12.61
CA GLU A 352 -12.48 -17.93 -11.49
C GLU A 352 -13.34 -16.77 -10.94
N GLY A 353 -14.66 -16.99 -10.90
CA GLY A 353 -15.64 -16.04 -10.36
C GLY A 353 -15.56 -15.86 -8.84
N THR A 354 -16.50 -15.13 -8.26
CA THR A 354 -16.54 -14.90 -6.81
C THR A 354 -17.94 -14.67 -6.29
N SER A 355 -18.15 -14.98 -5.00
CA SER A 355 -19.33 -14.56 -4.24
C SER A 355 -18.85 -13.83 -3.00
N ARG A 356 -19.34 -12.61 -2.76
CA ARG A 356 -18.90 -11.79 -1.62
C ARG A 356 -20.09 -11.15 -0.94
N ILE A 357 -19.94 -10.94 0.37
CA ILE A 357 -20.93 -10.25 1.20
C ILE A 357 -20.27 -8.99 1.74
N ALA A 358 -21.01 -7.89 1.72
CA ALA A 358 -20.63 -6.65 2.36
C ALA A 358 -21.77 -6.11 3.23
N TYR A 359 -21.42 -5.30 4.22
CA TYR A 359 -22.35 -4.74 5.19
C TYR A 359 -22.30 -3.21 5.18
N LEU A 360 -23.47 -2.58 5.27
CA LEU A 360 -23.63 -1.15 5.56
C LEU A 360 -24.68 -0.99 6.67
N PRO A 361 -24.59 0.03 7.52
CA PRO A 361 -25.69 0.37 8.40
C PRO A 361 -26.89 0.82 7.56
N ASP A 362 -28.10 0.44 7.97
CA ASP A 362 -29.34 0.91 7.35
C ASP A 362 -29.71 2.33 7.83
N SER A 363 -28.75 3.25 7.69
CA SER A 363 -28.88 4.67 8.01
C SER A 363 -29.05 5.49 6.73
N PRO A 364 -29.46 6.78 6.82
CA PRO A 364 -29.52 7.65 5.65
C PRO A 364 -28.20 7.70 4.85
N GLU A 365 -27.07 7.75 5.56
CA GLU A 365 -25.75 7.74 4.94
C GLU A 365 -25.39 6.38 4.34
N GLY A 366 -25.68 5.28 5.04
CA GLY A 366 -25.45 3.93 4.51
C GLY A 366 -26.28 3.65 3.24
N ARG A 367 -27.53 4.14 3.17
CA ARG A 367 -28.37 4.06 1.96
C ARG A 367 -27.82 4.92 0.81
N LYS A 368 -27.20 6.05 1.11
CA LYS A 368 -26.50 6.87 0.11
C LYS A 368 -25.31 6.08 -0.47
N VAL A 369 -24.47 5.51 0.40
CA VAL A 369 -23.34 4.66 -0.03
C VAL A 369 -23.82 3.48 -0.86
N LEU A 370 -24.92 2.82 -0.48
CA LEU A 370 -25.51 1.73 -1.27
C LEU A 370 -25.84 2.16 -2.71
N LYS A 371 -26.45 3.34 -2.90
CA LYS A 371 -26.75 3.87 -4.24
C LYS A 371 -25.48 4.09 -5.05
N MET A 372 -24.45 4.67 -4.43
CA MET A 372 -23.16 4.90 -5.08
C MET A 372 -22.46 3.57 -5.43
N LEU A 373 -22.47 2.57 -4.54
CA LEU A 373 -21.92 1.23 -4.82
C LEU A 373 -22.69 0.53 -5.94
N THR A 374 -24.01 0.71 -6.01
CA THR A 374 -24.84 0.18 -7.10
C THR A 374 -24.43 0.82 -8.42
N GLN A 375 -24.30 2.14 -8.46
CA GLN A 375 -23.82 2.85 -9.65
C GLN A 375 -22.40 2.41 -10.05
N ALA A 376 -21.49 2.24 -9.09
CA ALA A 376 -20.14 1.75 -9.36
C ALA A 376 -20.16 0.32 -9.94
N PHE A 377 -21.04 -0.55 -9.44
CA PHE A 377 -21.20 -1.91 -9.94
C PHE A 377 -21.76 -1.92 -11.37
N ASP A 378 -22.77 -1.10 -11.67
CA ASP A 378 -23.34 -0.95 -13.01
C ASP A 378 -22.31 -0.40 -14.00
N GLN A 379 -21.43 0.49 -13.54
CA GLN A 379 -20.29 1.00 -14.30
C GLN A 379 -19.08 0.03 -14.34
N ARG A 380 -19.22 -1.20 -13.81
CA ARG A 380 -18.18 -2.24 -13.80
C ARG A 380 -16.93 -1.87 -12.99
N LEU A 381 -17.04 -0.98 -12.00
CA LEU A 381 -15.92 -0.43 -11.22
C LEU A 381 -15.66 -1.15 -9.89
N THR A 382 -16.57 -2.01 -9.42
CA THR A 382 -16.47 -2.66 -8.10
C THR A 382 -15.45 -3.80 -8.09
N PHE A 383 -15.36 -4.54 -9.19
CA PHE A 383 -14.44 -5.68 -9.34
C PHE A 383 -13.57 -5.54 -10.59
N THR A 384 -12.55 -6.39 -10.67
CA THR A 384 -11.73 -6.61 -11.87
C THR A 384 -11.26 -8.06 -11.91
N ILE A 385 -10.62 -8.48 -13.01
CA ILE A 385 -9.84 -9.73 -13.07
C ILE A 385 -8.38 -9.39 -12.83
N GLY A 386 -7.72 -10.16 -11.97
CA GLY A 386 -6.31 -9.98 -11.71
C GLY A 386 -5.74 -11.01 -10.76
N ARG A 387 -4.71 -10.58 -10.01
CA ARG A 387 -4.07 -11.39 -8.97
C ARG A 387 -4.66 -11.07 -7.61
N SER A 388 -5.14 -12.07 -6.89
CA SER A 388 -5.59 -11.93 -5.51
C SER A 388 -4.42 -11.55 -4.60
N SER A 389 -4.55 -10.44 -3.86
CA SER A 389 -3.57 -10.02 -2.87
C SER A 389 -3.51 -10.95 -1.65
N THR A 390 -4.61 -11.60 -1.30
CA THR A 390 -4.67 -12.52 -0.15
C THR A 390 -4.17 -13.92 -0.47
N THR A 391 -4.43 -14.44 -1.68
CA THR A 391 -4.12 -15.84 -2.02
C THR A 391 -3.01 -15.97 -3.08
N GLY A 392 -2.61 -14.88 -3.72
CA GLY A 392 -1.62 -14.88 -4.80
C GLY A 392 -2.10 -15.47 -6.12
N LYS A 393 -3.31 -16.05 -6.19
CA LYS A 393 -3.90 -16.63 -7.41
C LYS A 393 -4.11 -15.58 -8.49
N CYS A 394 -3.72 -15.89 -9.72
CA CYS A 394 -4.00 -15.10 -10.92
C CYS A 394 -5.32 -15.53 -11.58
N ASN A 395 -5.83 -14.73 -12.53
CA ASN A 395 -7.06 -15.02 -13.29
C ASN A 395 -8.28 -15.25 -12.38
N VAL A 396 -8.40 -14.44 -11.32
CA VAL A 396 -9.52 -14.48 -10.37
C VAL A 396 -10.18 -13.11 -10.29
N VAL A 397 -11.46 -13.09 -9.90
CA VAL A 397 -12.16 -11.83 -9.62
C VAL A 397 -11.72 -11.23 -8.29
N THR A 398 -11.24 -9.99 -8.33
CA THR A 398 -10.74 -9.23 -7.17
C THR A 398 -11.50 -7.91 -6.99
N TRP A 399 -11.46 -7.35 -5.77
CA TRP A 399 -11.93 -5.97 -5.53
C TRP A 399 -11.10 -4.98 -6.35
N ASN A 400 -11.71 -3.88 -6.77
CA ASN A 400 -11.07 -2.85 -7.59
C ASN A 400 -11.07 -1.48 -6.88
N ASP A 401 -10.27 -1.36 -5.82
CA ASP A 401 -10.03 -0.13 -5.03
C ASP A 401 -11.29 0.59 -4.51
N ILE A 402 -12.34 -0.18 -4.19
CA ILE A 402 -13.51 0.30 -3.43
C ILE A 402 -13.64 -0.61 -2.22
N HIS A 403 -13.32 -0.10 -1.04
CA HIS A 403 -13.29 -0.90 0.16
C HIS A 403 -14.70 -1.25 0.63
N HIS A 404 -14.89 -2.54 0.92
CA HIS A 404 -16.13 -3.10 1.43
C HIS A 404 -15.92 -3.64 2.83
N LYS A 405 -16.94 -3.51 3.68
CA LYS A 405 -16.97 -4.16 4.98
C LYS A 405 -17.48 -5.58 4.85
N THR A 406 -16.56 -6.54 4.83
CA THR A 406 -16.86 -7.97 4.66
C THR A 406 -17.05 -8.71 5.99
N SER A 407 -16.81 -8.05 7.12
CA SER A 407 -17.15 -8.54 8.46
C SER A 407 -18.17 -7.61 9.13
N ARG A 408 -18.98 -8.15 10.04
CA ARG A 408 -19.88 -7.37 10.90
C ARG A 408 -19.17 -6.84 12.14
N ASP A 409 -18.03 -7.44 12.50
CA ASP A 409 -17.28 -7.19 13.73
C ASP A 409 -15.75 -7.19 13.47
N GLY A 410 -14.95 -7.00 14.52
CA GLY A 410 -13.48 -7.01 14.45
C GLY A 410 -12.87 -5.69 13.98
N GLY A 411 -13.68 -4.64 13.80
CA GLY A 411 -13.23 -3.30 13.46
C GLY A 411 -12.52 -3.20 12.10
N GLN A 412 -11.84 -2.08 11.88
CA GLN A 412 -11.21 -1.78 10.58
C GLN A 412 -10.21 -2.85 10.12
N THR A 413 -9.41 -3.43 11.03
CA THR A 413 -8.36 -4.41 10.73
C THR A 413 -8.91 -5.74 10.21
N CYS A 414 -10.15 -6.08 10.57
CA CYS A 414 -10.84 -7.27 10.10
C CYS A 414 -11.85 -6.96 8.98
N TYR A 415 -11.74 -5.79 8.34
CA TYR A 415 -12.69 -5.31 7.35
C TYR A 415 -14.13 -5.28 7.88
N GLY A 416 -14.31 -4.99 9.16
CA GLY A 416 -15.62 -4.96 9.83
C GLY A 416 -15.86 -3.70 10.65
N TYR A 417 -16.82 -3.80 11.56
CA TYR A 417 -17.28 -2.71 12.42
C TYR A 417 -16.87 -2.96 13.88
N PRO A 418 -16.77 -1.93 14.74
CA PRO A 418 -16.99 -0.51 14.45
C PRO A 418 -15.85 0.09 13.61
N ASP A 419 -16.20 1.02 12.73
CA ASP A 419 -15.26 1.84 11.95
C ASP A 419 -15.96 3.17 11.63
N PRO A 420 -15.77 4.20 12.45
CA PRO A 420 -16.56 5.43 12.37
C PRO A 420 -16.33 6.18 11.06
N ASP A 421 -15.13 6.11 10.48
CA ASP A 421 -14.77 6.88 9.28
C ASP A 421 -15.04 6.12 7.97
N TYR A 422 -15.49 4.86 8.03
CA TYR A 422 -15.65 4.04 6.84
C TYR A 422 -16.58 4.65 5.79
N LEU A 423 -17.77 5.14 6.19
CA LEU A 423 -18.74 5.68 5.26
C LEU A 423 -18.22 6.92 4.54
N ASN A 424 -17.40 7.74 5.20
CA ASN A 424 -16.76 8.88 4.57
C ASN A 424 -15.66 8.41 3.58
N ARG A 425 -14.75 7.54 4.03
CA ARG A 425 -13.66 7.03 3.18
C ARG A 425 -14.17 6.34 1.92
N VAL A 426 -15.19 5.49 2.01
CA VAL A 426 -15.74 4.81 0.83
C VAL A 426 -16.43 5.79 -0.13
N GLN A 427 -17.05 6.86 0.37
CA GLN A 427 -17.58 7.94 -0.48
C GLN A 427 -16.45 8.68 -1.21
N GLU A 428 -15.30 8.92 -0.57
CA GLU A 428 -14.13 9.52 -1.20
C GLU A 428 -13.54 8.62 -2.30
N GLU A 429 -13.42 7.31 -2.02
CA GLU A 429 -12.98 6.30 -3.00
C GLU A 429 -13.90 6.25 -4.23
N LEU A 430 -15.23 6.30 -3.99
CA LEU A 430 -16.23 6.33 -5.04
C LEU A 430 -16.17 7.62 -5.87
N LYS A 431 -16.02 8.77 -5.21
CA LYS A 431 -15.82 10.07 -5.89
C LYS A 431 -14.54 10.11 -6.71
N ALA A 432 -13.46 9.51 -6.22
CA ALA A 432 -12.21 9.36 -6.97
C ALA A 432 -12.39 8.50 -8.24
N LYS A 433 -13.45 7.68 -8.30
CA LYS A 433 -13.88 6.92 -9.49
C LYS A 433 -15.03 7.59 -10.26
N GLY A 434 -15.39 8.83 -9.93
CA GLY A 434 -16.42 9.61 -10.63
C GLY A 434 -17.86 9.26 -10.23
N ILE A 435 -18.07 8.65 -9.06
CA ILE A 435 -19.39 8.31 -8.50
C ILE A 435 -19.71 9.27 -7.36
N TYR A 436 -20.89 9.91 -7.38
CA TYR A 436 -21.24 11.03 -6.49
C TYR A 436 -22.46 10.78 -5.61
#